data_AF-A0A533XLV2-F1
#
_entry.id   AF-A0A533XLV2-F1
#
_cell.length_a   1.000
_cell.length_b   1.000
_cell.length_c   1.000
_cell.angle_alpha   90.00
_cell.angle_beta   90.00
_cell.angle_gamma   90.00
#
_symmetry.space_group_name_H-M   'P 1'
#
loop_
_entity.id
_entity.type
_entity.pdbx_description
1 polymer ?
#
loop_
_entity_poly.entity_id
_entity_poly.type
_entity_poly.pdbx_seq_one_letter_code
_entity_poly.pdbx_strand_id
1 'polypeptide(L)'
;MAPSRRVPAAKIQFLPEDRAWIAERIQEVLASGQLTLGKYGAEFERQFATFCGVPYAVAVNSGTSALEIILRVLGIQGQDVLVPTNTFFATAAAV
;
A
#
# COMPACT_ATOMS: atom_id res chain seq x y z
N MET A 1 -13.99 33.56 24.13
CA MET A 1 -14.26 32.26 23.47
C MET A 1 -12.94 31.54 23.28
N ALA A 2 -12.79 30.33 23.82
CA ALA A 2 -11.61 29.51 23.53
C ALA A 2 -11.61 29.13 22.03
N PRO A 3 -10.45 29.12 21.37
CA PRO A 3 -10.37 28.76 19.96
C PRO A 3 -10.86 27.31 19.77
N SER A 4 -11.76 27.10 18.80
CA SER A 4 -12.25 25.78 18.39
C SER A 4 -11.08 24.88 18.02
N ARG A 5 -10.90 23.77 18.76
CA ARG A 5 -9.88 22.76 18.45
C ARG A 5 -10.29 22.02 17.18
N ARG A 6 -9.61 22.28 16.07
CA ARG A 6 -9.81 21.50 14.83
C ARG A 6 -9.19 20.11 14.97
N VAL A 7 -10.02 19.08 14.91
CA VAL A 7 -9.61 17.68 14.84
C VAL A 7 -9.76 17.21 13.40
N PRO A 8 -8.67 16.81 12.72
CA PRO A 8 -8.75 16.33 11.34
C PRO A 8 -9.37 14.92 11.29
N ALA A 9 -10.05 14.59 10.18
CA ALA A 9 -10.60 13.25 9.96
C ALA A 9 -9.52 12.16 9.89
N ALA A 10 -8.34 12.49 9.34
CA ALA A 10 -7.15 11.66 9.37
C ALA A 10 -5.91 12.53 9.53
N LYS A 11 -4.98 12.10 10.38
CA LYS A 11 -3.65 12.70 10.50
C LYS A 11 -2.64 11.61 10.79
N ILE A 12 -1.89 11.23 9.76
CA ILE A 12 -0.76 10.31 9.92
C ILE A 12 0.32 11.05 10.72
N GLN A 13 0.81 10.40 11.77
CA GLN A 13 1.88 10.93 12.59
C GLN A 13 3.18 10.28 12.17
N PHE A 14 4.16 11.12 11.83
CA PHE A 14 5.55 10.73 11.67
C PHE A 14 6.33 11.40 12.79
N LEU A 15 6.77 10.62 13.78
CA LEU A 15 7.59 11.08 14.88
C LEU A 15 8.99 11.49 14.37
N PRO A 16 9.74 12.32 15.11
CA PRO A 16 11.09 12.72 14.69
C PRO A 16 12.00 11.53 14.32
N GLU A 17 11.93 10.46 15.10
CA GLU A 17 12.64 9.20 14.88
C GLU A 17 12.20 8.48 13.59
N ASP A 18 10.90 8.45 13.28
CA ASP A 18 10.39 7.88 12.02
C ASP A 18 10.97 8.62 10.82
N ARG A 19 10.98 9.96 10.90
CA ARG A 19 11.49 10.80 9.81
C ARG A 19 12.98 10.59 9.60
N ALA A 20 13.75 10.51 10.68
CA ALA A 20 15.18 10.22 10.60
C ALA A 20 15.44 8.84 9.98
N TRP A 21 14.69 7.83 10.43
CA TRP A 21 14.77 6.46 9.93
C TRP A 21 14.42 6.36 8.43
N ILE A 22 13.35 7.05 7.99
CA ILE A 22 12.93 7.10 6.59
C ILE A 22 13.99 7.82 5.74
N ALA A 23 14.48 8.98 6.20
CA ALA A 23 15.45 9.78 5.46
C ALA A 23 16.76 9.03 5.20
N GLU A 24 17.26 8.29 6.21
CA GLU A 24 18.45 7.44 6.07
C GLU A 24 18.26 6.40 4.95
N ARG A 25 17.12 5.70 4.93
CA ARG A 25 16.84 4.67 3.91
C ARG A 25 16.63 5.24 2.52
N ILE A 26 16.05 6.43 2.41
CA ILE A 26 15.98 7.15 1.15
C ILE A 26 17.40 7.44 0.64
N GLN A 27 18.32 7.88 1.51
CA GLN A 27 19.73 8.09 1.11
C GLN A 27 20.38 6.80 0.62
N GLU A 28 20.15 5.67 1.29
CA GLU A 28 20.64 4.36 0.83
C GLU A 28 20.08 3.98 -0.56
N VAL A 29 18.78 4.18 -0.81
CA VAL A 29 18.17 3.94 -2.12
C VAL A 29 18.80 4.83 -3.18
N LEU A 30 18.91 6.14 -2.91
CA LEU A 30 19.48 7.11 -3.85
C LEU A 30 20.95 6.81 -4.16
N ALA A 31 21.74 6.44 -3.13
CA ALA A 31 23.14 6.05 -3.29
C ALA A 31 23.29 4.76 -4.13
N SER A 32 22.35 3.82 -4.02
CA SER A 32 22.38 2.58 -4.80
C SER A 32 21.94 2.76 -6.25
N GLY A 33 21.14 3.79 -6.55
CA GLY A 33 20.48 3.99 -7.85
C GLY A 33 19.32 3.03 -8.16
N GLN A 34 19.05 2.04 -7.30
CA GLN A 34 17.97 1.06 -7.50
C GLN A 34 16.65 1.57 -6.91
N LEU A 35 15.91 2.34 -7.70
CA LEU A 35 14.69 3.05 -7.24
C LEU A 35 13.46 2.15 -7.11
N THR A 36 13.40 1.03 -7.84
CA THR A 36 12.26 0.10 -7.85
C THR A 36 12.75 -1.33 -7.73
N LEU A 37 11.92 -2.22 -7.18
CA LEU A 37 12.24 -3.65 -7.01
C LEU A 37 13.57 -3.88 -6.24
N GLY A 38 13.89 -2.98 -5.31
CA GLY A 38 15.09 -3.03 -4.48
C GLY A 38 14.89 -3.79 -3.16
N LYS A 39 15.96 -3.85 -2.36
CA LYS A 39 16.02 -4.61 -1.10
C LYS A 39 14.87 -4.32 -0.13
N TYR A 40 14.43 -3.06 -0.03
CA TYR A 40 13.38 -2.67 0.90
C TYR A 40 11.99 -3.19 0.49
N GLY A 41 11.72 -3.25 -0.82
CA GLY A 41 10.49 -3.86 -1.32
C GLY A 41 10.45 -5.35 -1.02
N ALA A 42 11.53 -6.06 -1.34
CA ALA A 42 11.64 -7.51 -1.07
C ALA A 42 11.60 -7.85 0.43
N GLU A 43 12.20 -7.01 1.29
CA GLU A 43 12.10 -7.16 2.74
C GLU A 43 10.68 -6.92 3.22
N PHE A 44 10.01 -5.87 2.75
CA PHE A 44 8.62 -5.59 3.08
C PHE A 44 7.72 -6.76 2.68
N GLU A 45 7.87 -7.31 1.47
CA GLU A 45 7.11 -8.48 1.01
C GLU A 45 7.27 -9.69 1.95
N ARG A 46 8.50 -10.02 2.37
CA ARG A 46 8.75 -11.11 3.32
C ARG A 46 8.10 -10.86 4.68
N GLN A 47 8.26 -9.66 5.22
CA GLN A 47 7.69 -9.28 6.51
C GLN A 47 6.17 -9.27 6.45
N PHE A 48 5.58 -8.76 5.37
CA PHE A 48 4.14 -8.68 5.17
C PHE A 48 3.50 -10.06 4.97
N ALA A 49 4.16 -10.95 4.21
CA ALA A 49 3.72 -12.34 4.09
C ALA A 49 3.68 -13.04 5.46
N THR A 50 4.73 -12.85 6.27
CA THR A 50 4.81 -13.36 7.63
C THR A 50 3.72 -12.77 8.52
N PHE A 51 3.51 -11.46 8.47
CA PHE A 51 2.49 -10.76 9.24
C PHE A 51 1.07 -11.26 8.91
N CYS A 52 0.78 -11.50 7.63
CA CYS A 52 -0.51 -11.99 7.17
C CYS A 52 -0.68 -13.52 7.32
N GLY A 53 0.38 -14.26 7.66
CA GLY A 53 0.35 -15.73 7.76
C GLY A 53 0.17 -16.44 6.41
N VAL A 54 0.71 -15.86 5.32
CA VAL A 54 0.62 -16.40 3.95
C VAL A 54 2.01 -16.71 3.39
N PRO A 55 2.14 -17.63 2.42
CA PRO A 55 3.45 -17.99 1.86
C PRO A 55 4.08 -16.87 1.01
N TYR A 56 3.26 -15.98 0.43
CA TYR A 56 3.72 -14.94 -0.49
C TYR A 56 2.97 -13.62 -0.28
N ALA A 57 3.68 -12.51 -0.48
CA ALA A 57 3.11 -11.17 -0.64
C ALA A 57 3.83 -10.47 -1.79
N VAL A 58 3.12 -9.63 -2.53
CA VAL A 58 3.66 -8.86 -3.66
C VAL A 58 3.31 -7.39 -3.45
N ALA A 59 4.33 -6.54 -3.40
CA ALA A 59 4.16 -5.11 -3.23
C ALA A 59 3.83 -4.45 -4.57
N VAL A 60 2.76 -3.66 -4.60
CA VAL A 60 2.33 -2.89 -5.76
C VAL A 60 2.11 -1.43 -5.37
N ASN A 61 1.94 -0.56 -6.37
CA ASN A 61 1.86 0.89 -6.16
C ASN A 61 0.56 1.36 -5.47
N SER A 62 -0.51 0.56 -5.48
CA SER A 62 -1.81 0.93 -4.89
C SER A 62 -2.71 -0.28 -4.63
N GLY A 63 -3.70 -0.11 -3.75
CA GLY A 63 -4.74 -1.12 -3.51
C GLY A 63 -5.62 -1.39 -4.73
N THR A 64 -5.89 -0.37 -5.56
CA THR A 64 -6.66 -0.56 -6.81
C THR A 64 -5.91 -1.47 -7.78
N SER A 65 -4.62 -1.21 -8.01
CA SER A 65 -3.79 -2.07 -8.86
C SER A 65 -3.66 -3.49 -8.30
N ALA A 66 -3.61 -3.63 -6.97
CA ALA A 66 -3.60 -4.96 -6.34
C ALA A 66 -4.84 -5.79 -6.71
N LEU A 67 -6.03 -5.18 -6.64
CA LEU A 67 -7.29 -5.83 -7.03
C LEU A 67 -7.32 -6.15 -8.53
N GLU A 68 -7.01 -5.15 -9.36
CA GLU A 68 -7.00 -5.28 -10.83
C GLU A 68 -6.08 -6.42 -11.30
N ILE A 69 -4.85 -6.49 -10.76
CA ILE A 69 -3.87 -7.52 -11.14
C ILE A 69 -4.42 -8.92 -10.85
N ILE A 70 -5.02 -9.13 -9.67
CA ILE A 70 -5.59 -10.42 -9.29
C ILE A 70 -6.72 -10.82 -10.26
N LEU A 71 -7.61 -9.89 -10.58
CA LEU A 71 -8.74 -10.13 -11.46
C LEU A 71 -8.30 -10.46 -12.90
N ARG A 72 -7.27 -9.77 -13.40
CA ARG A 72 -6.65 -10.09 -14.70
C ARG A 72 -6.00 -11.47 -14.71
N VAL A 73 -5.27 -11.82 -13.65
CA VAL A 73 -4.61 -13.14 -13.52
C VAL A 73 -5.64 -14.27 -13.48
N LEU A 74 -6.80 -14.04 -12.85
CA LEU A 74 -7.90 -15.00 -12.81
C LEU A 74 -8.70 -15.10 -14.12
N GLY A 75 -8.47 -14.21 -15.09
CA GLY A 75 -9.14 -14.24 -16.39
C GLY A 75 -10.64 -13.90 -16.34
N ILE A 76 -11.04 -13.04 -15.40
CA ILE A 76 -12.47 -12.75 -15.15
C ILE A 76 -13.08 -11.70 -16.09
N GLN A 77 -12.32 -11.21 -17.07
CA GLN A 77 -12.81 -10.23 -18.03
C GLN A 77 -14.08 -10.74 -18.75
N GLY A 78 -15.13 -9.93 -18.77
CA GLY A 78 -16.43 -10.28 -19.37
C GLY A 78 -17.32 -11.17 -18.51
N GLN A 79 -16.95 -11.40 -17.24
CA GLN A 79 -17.75 -12.13 -16.26
C GLN A 79 -18.36 -11.16 -15.23
N ASP A 80 -19.46 -11.58 -14.61
CA ASP A 80 -20.08 -10.84 -13.52
C ASP A 80 -19.31 -11.04 -12.22
N VAL A 81 -19.02 -9.94 -11.52
CA VAL A 81 -18.39 -9.96 -10.19
C VAL A 81 -19.32 -9.35 -9.17
N LEU A 82 -19.65 -10.11 -8.14
CA LEU A 82 -20.45 -9.64 -7.02
C LEU A 82 -19.64 -8.69 -6.14
N VAL A 83 -20.10 -7.44 -6.02
CA VAL A 83 -19.48 -6.41 -5.19
C VAL A 83 -20.51 -5.77 -4.24
N PRO A 84 -20.14 -5.42 -3.01
CA PRO A 84 -21.03 -4.72 -2.09
C PRO A 84 -21.30 -3.28 -2.56
N THR A 85 -22.55 -2.82 -2.45
CA THR A 85 -22.91 -1.43 -2.80
C THR A 85 -22.32 -0.40 -1.84
N ASN A 86 -22.08 -0.77 -0.59
CA ASN A 86 -21.47 0.10 0.42
C ASN A 86 -19.99 -0.27 0.62
N THR A 87 -19.13 0.28 -0.23
CA THR A 87 -17.66 0.11 -0.18
C THR A 87 -16.97 1.34 -0.78
N PHE A 88 -15.63 1.39 -0.72
CA PHE A 88 -14.86 2.39 -1.45
C PHE A 88 -14.86 2.10 -2.97
N PHE A 89 -14.89 3.14 -3.80
CA PHE A 89 -15.03 3.02 -5.26
C PHE A 89 -13.99 2.11 -5.93
N ALA A 90 -12.77 2.03 -5.38
CA ALA A 90 -11.72 1.16 -5.92
C ALA A 90 -12.15 -0.32 -6.03
N THR A 91 -13.06 -0.80 -5.18
CA THR A 91 -13.58 -2.18 -5.27
C THR A 91 -14.30 -2.41 -6.59
N ALA A 92 -15.17 -1.49 -7.00
CA ALA A 92 -15.93 -1.61 -8.25
C ALA A 92 -15.09 -1.22 -9.47
N ALA A 93 -14.17 -0.26 -9.32
CA ALA A 93 -13.31 0.21 -10.41
C ALA A 93 -12.27 -0.83 -10.87
N ALA A 94 -11.97 -1.84 -10.03
CA ALA A 94 -11.01 -2.88 -10.35
C ALA A 94 -11.62 -4.07 -11.13
N VAL A 95 -12.95 -4.19 -11.12
CA VAL A 95 -13.72 -5.19 -11.88
C VAL A 95 -13.78 -4.79 -13.35
#